data_AF-A0A379SJM0-F1
#
_entry.id   AF-A0A379SJM0-F1
#
_cell.length_a   1.000
_cell.length_b   1.000
_cell.length_c   1.000
_cell.angle_alpha   90.00
_cell.angle_beta   90.00
_cell.angle_gamma   90.00
#
_symmetry.space_group_name_H-M   'P 1'
#
loop_
_entity.id
_entity.type
_entity.pdbx_description
1 polymer ?
#
loop_
_entity_poly.entity_id
_entity_poly.type
_entity_poly.pdbx_seq_one_letter_code
_entity_poly.pdbx_strand_id
1 'polypeptide(L)'
;MQITRQQCQQIANGWRGQLAIAVDNIVRPERTRQMIVDFYRHFDDVELLVFQEVFNGVWDALSDGRVELAIGATQAIPVGGRYAFRDMGTLRWSCVVASDHPLASMPGPLSDDTLRNWPSLVREDTSRSLPKRITWAAG
;
A
#
# COMPACT_ATOMS: atom_id res chain seq x y z
N MET A 1 12.58 7.44 -36.34
CA MET A 1 12.28 8.89 -36.31
C MET A 1 10.98 9.28 -35.61
N GLN A 2 9.94 8.43 -35.54
CA GLN A 2 8.70 8.74 -34.79
C GLN A 2 8.84 8.67 -33.26
N ILE A 3 9.61 7.70 -32.74
CA ILE A 3 9.78 7.46 -31.29
C ILE A 3 10.36 8.68 -30.57
N THR A 4 11.34 9.36 -31.16
CA THR A 4 11.99 10.54 -30.60
C THR A 4 11.04 11.74 -30.52
N ARG A 5 10.08 11.86 -31.46
CA ARG A 5 9.11 12.95 -31.48
C ARG A 5 8.05 12.76 -30.40
N GLN A 6 7.56 11.54 -30.21
CA GLN A 6 6.65 11.18 -29.12
C GLN A 6 7.30 11.39 -27.75
N GLN A 7 8.56 10.99 -27.56
CA GLN A 7 9.29 11.22 -26.31
C GLN A 7 9.47 12.72 -26.00
N CYS A 8 9.81 13.54 -26.99
CA CYS A 8 9.89 15.00 -26.80
C CYS A 8 8.53 15.63 -26.49
N GLN A 9 7.45 15.12 -27.07
CA GLN A 9 6.08 15.59 -26.77
C GLN A 9 5.62 15.17 -25.37
N GLN A 10 5.96 13.97 -24.92
CA GLN A 10 5.69 13.51 -23.54
C GLN A 10 6.45 14.34 -22.51
N ILE A 11 7.73 14.63 -22.76
CA ILE A 11 8.53 15.52 -21.91
C ILE A 11 7.94 16.95 -21.88
N ALA A 12 7.48 17.46 -23.01
CA ALA A 12 6.86 18.79 -23.11
C ALA A 12 5.49 18.88 -22.40
N ASN A 13 4.76 17.76 -22.32
CA ASN A 13 3.47 17.66 -21.60
C ASN A 13 3.64 17.35 -20.09
N GLY A 14 4.88 17.24 -19.59
CA GLY A 14 5.18 17.17 -18.16
C GLY A 14 5.03 15.80 -17.50
N TRP A 15 4.65 14.75 -18.25
CA TRP A 15 4.56 13.38 -17.75
C TRP A 15 5.45 12.48 -18.60
N ARG A 16 6.34 11.73 -17.94
CA ARG A 16 7.00 10.59 -18.58
C ARG A 16 5.84 9.68 -19.05
N GLY A 17 5.90 9.08 -20.24
CA GLY A 17 4.81 8.26 -20.79
C GLY A 17 4.43 7.02 -19.96
N GLN A 18 4.91 6.93 -18.72
CA GLN A 18 4.58 5.97 -17.70
C GLN A 18 4.33 6.68 -16.36
N LEU A 19 3.42 6.16 -15.54
CA LEU A 19 3.22 6.53 -14.16
C LEU A 19 3.35 5.28 -13.29
N ALA A 20 4.29 5.29 -12.35
CA ALA A 20 4.45 4.19 -11.40
C ALA A 20 3.79 4.50 -10.06
N ILE A 21 2.93 3.59 -9.58
CA ILE A 21 2.24 3.72 -8.30
C ILE A 21 2.43 2.47 -7.43
N ALA A 22 2.53 2.67 -6.11
CA ALA A 22 2.43 1.60 -5.13
C ALA A 22 1.05 1.62 -4.47
N VAL A 23 0.42 0.45 -4.33
CA VAL A 23 -0.89 0.30 -3.71
C VAL A 23 -0.77 -0.71 -2.57
N ASP A 24 -1.01 -0.25 -1.35
CA ASP A 24 -1.07 -1.14 -0.19
C ASP A 24 -2.29 -2.06 -0.30
N ASN A 25 -2.12 -3.31 0.11
CA ASN A 25 -3.20 -4.31 0.10
C ASN A 25 -4.43 -3.95 0.94
N ILE A 26 -4.32 -2.96 1.82
CA ILE A 26 -5.43 -2.44 2.61
C ILE A 26 -6.49 -1.75 1.73
N VAL A 27 -6.08 -1.31 0.53
CA VAL A 27 -6.98 -0.76 -0.48
C VAL A 27 -7.75 -1.90 -1.12
N ARG A 28 -9.08 -1.77 -1.16
CA ARG A 28 -9.97 -2.78 -1.75
C ARG A 28 -9.57 -3.06 -3.21
N PRO A 29 -9.31 -4.32 -3.60
CA PRO A 29 -8.90 -4.67 -4.96
C PRO A 29 -9.86 -4.15 -6.04
N GLU A 30 -11.16 -4.14 -5.76
CA GLU A 30 -12.19 -3.65 -6.69
C GLU A 30 -12.05 -2.15 -6.94
N ARG A 31 -11.65 -1.38 -5.92
CA ARG A 31 -11.41 0.06 -6.04
C ARG A 31 -10.15 0.35 -6.84
N THR A 32 -9.09 -0.42 -6.65
CA THR A 32 -7.87 -0.33 -7.46
C THR A 32 -8.16 -0.66 -8.92
N ARG A 33 -8.96 -1.71 -9.19
CA ARG A 33 -9.36 -2.08 -10.55
C ARG A 33 -10.18 -0.97 -11.22
N GLN A 34 -11.13 -0.39 -10.50
CA GLN A 34 -11.94 0.73 -11.00
C GLN A 34 -11.07 1.97 -11.29
N MET A 35 -10.12 2.29 -10.40
CA MET A 35 -9.17 3.38 -10.60
C MET A 35 -8.33 3.18 -11.87
N ILE A 36 -7.88 1.97 -12.17
CA ILE A 36 -7.14 1.68 -13.41
C ILE A 36 -8.02 1.95 -14.64
N VAL A 37 -9.28 1.49 -14.62
CA VAL A 37 -10.22 1.77 -15.72
C VAL A 37 -10.46 3.28 -15.87
N ASP A 38 -10.63 4.00 -14.76
CA ASP A 38 -10.85 5.45 -14.79
C ASP A 38 -9.60 6.21 -15.22
N PHE A 39 -8.40 5.74 -14.88
CA PHE A 39 -7.14 6.30 -15.35
C PHE A 39 -7.07 6.27 -16.88
N TYR A 40 -7.28 5.11 -17.49
CA TYR A 40 -7.21 4.96 -18.96
C TYR A 40 -8.35 5.63 -19.72
N ARG A 41 -9.45 6.02 -19.04
CA ARG A 41 -10.48 6.88 -19.65
C ARG A 41 -10.02 8.34 -19.83
N HIS A 42 -9.07 8.79 -19.01
CA HIS A 42 -8.57 10.16 -19.02
C HIS A 42 -7.18 10.28 -19.65
N PHE A 43 -6.38 9.22 -19.56
CA PHE A 43 -5.00 9.16 -20.04
C PHE A 43 -4.83 7.87 -20.87
N ASP A 44 -5.17 7.93 -22.14
CA ASP A 44 -5.12 6.78 -23.06
C ASP A 44 -3.70 6.51 -23.62
N ASP A 45 -2.79 7.47 -23.47
CA ASP A 45 -1.41 7.44 -23.98
C ASP A 45 -0.34 7.29 -22.87
N VAL A 46 -0.76 7.02 -21.63
CA VAL A 46 0.14 6.85 -20.47
C VAL A 46 0.11 5.41 -19.96
N GLU A 47 1.28 4.80 -19.79
CA GLU A 47 1.42 3.47 -19.18
C GLU A 47 1.29 3.54 -17.65
N LEU A 48 0.34 2.82 -17.05
CA LEU A 48 0.20 2.76 -15.60
C LEU A 48 0.87 1.50 -15.04
N LEU A 49 1.95 1.68 -14.27
CA LEU A 49 2.64 0.60 -13.57
C LEU A 49 2.12 0.52 -12.12
N VAL A 50 1.49 -0.60 -11.76
CA VAL A 50 0.89 -0.79 -10.43
C VAL A 50 1.65 -1.85 -9.65
N PHE A 51 2.26 -1.45 -8.54
CA PHE A 51 2.96 -2.34 -7.62
C PHE A 51 2.09 -2.59 -6.38
N GLN A 52 1.85 -3.86 -6.06
CA GLN A 52 1.21 -4.21 -4.79
C GLN A 52 2.27 -4.29 -3.69
N GLU A 53 2.01 -3.59 -2.60
CA GLU A 53 2.90 -3.54 -1.44
C GLU A 53 2.11 -3.81 -0.15
N VAL A 54 2.82 -4.02 0.95
CA VAL A 54 2.26 -4.31 2.27
C VAL A 54 3.03 -3.53 3.32
N PHE A 55 2.33 -2.87 4.23
CA PHE A 55 2.90 -2.14 5.37
C PHE A 55 3.93 -1.09 4.93
N ASN A 56 5.21 -1.24 5.28
CA ASN A 56 6.22 -0.25 4.93
C ASN A 56 6.64 -0.35 3.46
N GLY A 57 6.25 -1.41 2.73
CA GLY A 57 6.54 -1.58 1.30
C GLY A 57 6.11 -0.39 0.43
N VAL A 58 4.97 0.25 0.71
CA VAL A 58 4.53 1.45 -0.04
C VAL A 58 5.43 2.65 0.22
N TRP A 59 5.88 2.84 1.46
CA TRP A 59 6.80 3.93 1.82
C TRP A 59 8.19 3.68 1.26
N ASP A 60 8.67 2.44 1.35
CA ASP A 60 9.94 1.99 0.79
C ASP A 60 9.98 2.24 -0.73
N ALA A 61 8.90 1.89 -1.44
CA ALA A 61 8.77 2.12 -2.87
C ALA A 61 8.84 3.61 -3.23
N LEU A 62 8.14 4.44 -2.46
CA LEU A 62 8.10 5.88 -2.70
C LEU A 62 9.44 6.55 -2.37
N SER A 63 10.08 6.17 -1.25
CA SER A 63 11.37 6.76 -0.85
C SER A 63 12.53 6.34 -1.74
N ASP A 64 12.50 5.12 -2.26
CA ASP A 64 13.51 4.57 -3.17
C ASP A 64 13.30 5.02 -4.63
N GLY A 65 12.27 5.84 -4.90
CA GLY A 65 11.96 6.36 -6.23
C GLY A 65 11.47 5.29 -7.21
N ARG A 66 11.06 4.12 -6.72
CA ARG A 66 10.45 3.05 -7.54
C ARG A 66 9.07 3.44 -8.05
N VAL A 67 8.38 4.29 -7.30
CA VAL A 67 7.06 4.83 -7.64
C VAL A 67 7.00 6.32 -7.37
N GLU A 68 6.08 7.00 -8.03
CA GLU A 68 5.83 8.44 -7.89
C GLU A 68 4.68 8.73 -6.92
N LEU A 69 3.80 7.74 -6.70
CA LEU A 69 2.64 7.86 -5.82
C LEU A 69 2.43 6.56 -5.02
N ALA A 70 2.09 6.73 -3.74
CA ALA A 70 1.64 5.64 -2.88
C ALA A 70 0.16 5.81 -2.50
N ILE A 71 -0.60 4.72 -2.52
CA ILE A 71 -2.02 4.69 -2.15
C ILE A 71 -2.20 3.70 -1.00
N GLY A 72 -2.88 4.13 0.07
CA GLY A 72 -3.09 3.31 1.27
C GLY A 72 -1.91 3.32 2.25
N ALA A 73 -0.94 4.23 2.08
CA ALA A 73 0.17 4.39 3.00
C ALA A 73 -0.30 4.89 4.38
N THR A 74 0.29 4.35 5.45
CA THR A 74 -0.01 4.78 6.81
C THR A 74 0.54 6.18 7.08
N GLN A 75 -0.12 6.97 7.93
CA GLN A 75 0.34 8.31 8.31
C GLN A 75 1.69 8.32 9.06
N ALA A 76 2.09 7.20 9.66
CA ALA A 76 3.44 7.04 10.18
C ALA A 76 4.41 6.93 9.00
N ILE A 77 5.13 8.02 8.70
CA ILE A 77 6.15 8.08 7.65
C ILE A 77 7.46 7.51 8.24
N PRO A 78 7.92 6.32 7.81
CA PRO A 78 9.12 5.68 8.35
C PRO A 78 10.43 6.27 7.78
N VAL A 79 10.32 7.25 6.87
CA VAL A 79 11.42 7.82 6.09
C VAL A 79 11.48 9.33 6.26
N GLY A 80 12.70 9.90 6.19
CA GLY A 80 12.88 11.34 6.13
C GLY A 80 12.45 11.90 4.77
N GLY A 81 12.06 13.17 4.72
CA GLY A 81 11.71 13.86 3.48
C GLY A 81 10.48 14.74 3.60
N ARG A 82 10.11 15.41 2.51
CA ARG A 82 8.88 16.18 2.39
C ARG A 82 7.93 15.46 1.45
N TYR A 83 6.86 14.92 2.01
CA TYR A 83 5.81 14.25 1.25
C TYR A 83 4.51 15.03 1.38
N ALA A 84 3.81 15.17 0.26
CA ALA A 84 2.42 15.60 0.26
C ALA A 84 1.53 14.37 0.40
N PHE A 85 0.46 14.48 1.18
CA PHE A 85 -0.53 13.41 1.31
C PHE A 85 -1.93 13.98 1.27
N ARG A 86 -2.88 13.12 0.89
CA ARG A 86 -4.31 13.37 0.99
C ARG A 86 -4.91 12.29 1.87
N ASP A 87 -5.67 12.72 2.87
CA ASP A 87 -6.37 11.80 3.77
C ASP A 87 -7.34 10.90 2.98
N MET A 88 -7.35 9.61 3.33
CA MET A 88 -8.20 8.58 2.71
C MET A 88 -9.22 7.98 3.69
N GLY A 89 -9.34 8.57 4.88
CA GLY A 89 -10.16 8.11 5.99
C GLY A 89 -9.40 7.23 6.97
N THR A 90 -10.13 6.76 7.98
CA THR A 90 -9.61 5.89 9.03
C THR A 90 -10.09 4.46 8.83
N LEU A 91 -9.26 3.50 9.21
CA LEU A 91 -9.58 2.08 9.21
C LEU A 91 -9.59 1.55 10.63
N ARG A 92 -10.60 0.73 10.95
CA ARG A 92 -10.70 0.02 12.22
C ARG A 92 -10.21 -1.40 12.04
N TRP A 93 -9.17 -1.76 12.77
CA TRP A 93 -8.67 -3.12 12.84
C TRP A 93 -9.54 -3.94 13.79
N SER A 94 -9.84 -5.17 13.40
CA SER A 94 -10.54 -6.15 14.24
C SER A 94 -9.72 -7.42 14.28
N CYS A 95 -9.49 -7.96 15.48
CA CYS A 95 -8.93 -9.30 15.64
C CYS A 95 -10.03 -10.30 15.25
N VAL A 96 -9.72 -11.19 14.31
CA VAL A 96 -10.64 -12.22 13.84
C VAL A 96 -10.04 -13.59 14.08
N VAL A 97 -10.89 -14.53 14.46
CA VAL A 97 -10.55 -15.93 14.71
C VAL A 97 -11.62 -16.81 14.06
N ALA A 98 -11.34 -18.11 13.92
CA ALA A 98 -12.37 -19.07 13.51
C ALA A 98 -13.55 -19.04 14.51
N SER A 99 -14.77 -19.31 14.03
CA SER A 99 -15.98 -19.22 14.86
C SER A 99 -15.98 -20.18 16.05
N ASP A 100 -15.26 -21.29 15.92
CA ASP A 100 -15.08 -22.34 16.94
C ASP A 100 -13.78 -22.16 17.76
N HIS A 101 -13.03 -21.07 17.54
CA HIS A 101 -11.79 -20.80 18.26
C HIS A 101 -12.07 -20.42 19.73
N PRO A 102 -11.27 -20.89 20.72
CA PRO A 102 -11.50 -20.58 22.14
C PRO A 102 -11.60 -19.08 22.46
N LEU A 103 -10.79 -18.26 21.79
CA LEU A 103 -10.83 -16.79 21.92
C LEU A 103 -12.19 -16.18 21.52
N ALA A 104 -12.96 -16.81 20.62
CA ALA A 104 -14.26 -16.30 20.20
C ALA A 104 -15.33 -16.36 21.31
N SER A 105 -15.14 -17.25 22.29
CA SER A 105 -16.05 -17.44 23.42
C SER A 105 -15.65 -16.64 24.67
N MET A 106 -14.49 -15.96 24.64
CA MET A 106 -14.01 -15.20 25.79
C MET A 106 -14.79 -13.88 25.91
N PRO A 107 -15.26 -13.52 27.13
CA PRO A 107 -15.98 -12.28 27.34
C PRO A 107 -15.03 -11.08 27.35
N GLY A 108 -15.45 -9.99 26.70
CA GLY A 108 -14.75 -8.71 26.72
C GLY A 108 -13.52 -8.64 25.79
N PRO A 109 -12.78 -7.52 25.84
CA PRO A 109 -11.56 -7.36 25.05
C PRO A 109 -10.48 -8.36 25.45
N LEU A 110 -9.81 -8.94 24.45
CA LEU A 110 -8.67 -9.84 24.66
C LEU A 110 -7.42 -9.03 25.03
N SER A 111 -6.70 -9.47 26.07
CA SER A 111 -5.40 -8.89 26.41
C SER A 111 -4.29 -9.42 25.50
N ASP A 112 -3.20 -8.66 25.35
CA ASP A 112 -2.04 -9.10 24.59
C ASP A 112 -1.43 -10.39 25.16
N ASP A 113 -1.42 -10.55 26.50
CA ASP A 113 -0.99 -11.80 27.16
C ASP A 113 -1.84 -12.99 26.75
N THR A 114 -3.15 -12.78 26.55
CA THR A 114 -4.06 -13.83 26.09
C THR A 114 -3.77 -14.19 24.64
N LEU A 115 -3.58 -13.19 23.78
CA LEU A 115 -3.32 -13.36 22.35
C LEU A 115 -1.97 -14.05 22.08
N ARG A 116 -0.93 -13.74 22.87
CA ARG A 116 0.42 -14.34 22.74
C ARG A 116 0.45 -15.87 22.87
N ASN A 117 -0.56 -16.47 23.49
CA ASN A 117 -0.65 -17.91 23.63
C ASN A 117 -1.10 -18.63 22.36
N TRP A 118 -1.48 -17.90 21.31
CA TRP A 118 -2.03 -18.45 20.08
C TRP A 118 -1.17 -18.09 18.87
N PRO A 119 -1.01 -19.02 17.91
CA PRO A 119 -0.24 -18.74 16.71
C PRO A 119 -0.91 -17.66 15.86
N SER A 120 -0.06 -17.05 15.05
CA SER A 120 -0.31 -15.77 14.44
C SER A 120 -0.29 -15.87 12.92
N LEU A 121 -1.37 -15.45 12.22
CA LEU A 121 -1.38 -15.32 10.76
C LEU A 121 -1.34 -13.85 10.38
N VAL A 122 -0.21 -13.44 9.82
CA VAL A 122 0.05 -12.06 9.40
C VAL A 122 0.38 -12.01 7.92
N ARG A 123 0.13 -10.85 7.31
CA ARG A 123 0.76 -10.54 6.04
C ARG A 123 2.20 -10.08 6.29
N GLU A 124 3.12 -10.54 5.46
CA GLU A 124 4.50 -10.09 5.52
C GLU A 124 4.63 -8.66 4.97
N ASP A 125 5.43 -7.83 5.63
CA ASP A 125 5.84 -6.52 5.12
C ASP A 125 6.76 -6.69 3.91
N THR A 126 6.44 -5.99 2.81
CA THR A 126 7.19 -6.08 1.55
C THR A 126 8.32 -5.05 1.43
N SER A 127 8.61 -4.30 2.50
CA SER A 127 9.75 -3.39 2.53
C SER A 127 11.07 -4.12 2.22
N ARG A 128 11.91 -3.46 1.41
CA ARG A 128 13.20 -3.99 0.97
C ARG A 128 14.35 -3.42 1.79
N SER A 129 14.28 -2.13 2.07
CA SER A 129 15.31 -1.36 2.78
C SER A 129 14.83 -0.90 4.16
N LEU A 130 13.54 -0.58 4.30
CA LEU A 130 12.98 -0.15 5.57
C LEU A 130 12.82 -1.33 6.54
N PRO A 131 12.96 -1.11 7.87
CA PRO A 131 12.64 -2.12 8.86
C PRO A 131 11.23 -2.67 8.64
N LYS A 132 11.15 -3.99 8.49
CA LYS A 132 9.87 -4.68 8.30
C LYS A 132 9.02 -4.52 9.56
N ARG A 133 7.75 -4.19 9.36
CA ARG A 133 6.79 -4.10 10.46
C ARG A 133 6.42 -5.51 10.90
N ILE A 134 6.66 -5.81 12.17
CA ILE A 134 6.20 -7.04 12.80
C ILE A 134 4.96 -6.69 13.60
N THR A 135 3.82 -7.28 13.26
CA THR A 135 2.55 -7.00 13.94
C THR A 135 2.28 -8.04 15.03
N TRP A 136 1.81 -7.58 16.20
CA TRP A 136 1.18 -8.30 17.33
C TRP A 136 1.86 -9.55 17.94
N ALA A 137 2.80 -10.20 17.27
CA ALA A 137 3.49 -11.41 17.74
C ALA A 137 4.98 -11.21 18.03
N ALA A 138 5.50 -9.98 17.96
CA ALA A 138 6.88 -9.67 18.34
C ALA A 138 6.92 -8.71 19.53
N GLY A 139 6.76 -9.29 20.71
CA GLY A 139 7.03 -8.70 22.01
C GLY A 139 7.35 -9.83 22.97
#